data_AF-A0A819MCG9-F1
#
_entry.id   AF-A0A819MCG9-F1
#
_cell.length_a   1.000
_cell.length_b   1.000
_cell.length_c   1.000
_cell.angle_alpha   90.00
_cell.angle_beta   90.00
_cell.angle_gamma   90.00
#
_symmetry.space_group_name_H-M   'P 1'
#
loop_
_entity.id
_entity.type
_entity.pdbx_description
1 polymer ?
#
loop_
_entity_poly.entity_id
_entity_poly.type
_entity_poly.pdbx_seq_one_letter_code
_entity_poly.pdbx_strand_id
1 'polypeptide(L)'
;NWTIAAGNPHGAGGTSSMHLHYPRDVAVDRWGNIYVADNANHRIQFFRAGELNGTTIAGISAAAGNVPTQLSQPLSVALDTELN
;
A
#
# COMPACT_ATOMS: atom_id res chain seq x y z
N ASN A 1 8.43 4.04 18.87
CA ASN A 1 7.98 4.82 17.69
C ASN A 1 6.87 4.04 17.01
N TRP A 2 5.69 4.63 16.91
CA TRP A 2 4.51 4.01 16.28
C TRP A 2 4.43 4.49 14.83
N THR A 3 4.21 3.58 13.88
CA THR A 3 3.90 3.93 12.48
C THR A 3 2.39 3.85 12.31
N ILE A 4 1.77 4.92 11.79
CA ILE A 4 0.35 4.94 11.46
C ILE A 4 0.22 5.10 9.94
N ALA A 5 -0.25 4.05 9.27
CA ALA A 5 -0.72 4.14 7.88
C ALA A 5 -2.23 4.44 7.92
N ALA A 6 -2.61 5.72 7.99
CA ALA A 6 -4.00 6.14 7.98
C ALA A 6 -4.36 6.82 6.65
N GLY A 7 -5.51 6.46 6.10
CA GLY A 7 -6.14 7.21 5.00
C GLY A 7 -6.68 8.56 5.48
N ASN A 8 -6.84 9.50 4.54
CA ASN A 8 -7.37 10.84 4.82
C ASN A 8 -8.75 10.77 5.51
N PRO A 9 -9.01 11.54 6.59
CA PRO A 9 -10.31 11.57 7.29
C PRO A 9 -11.49 12.01 6.42
N HIS A 10 -11.26 12.56 5.22
CA HIS A 10 -12.30 13.07 4.32
C HIS A 10 -12.73 12.12 3.19
N GLY A 11 -12.21 10.89 3.12
CA GLY A 11 -12.70 9.87 2.18
C GLY A 11 -12.57 10.19 0.68
N ALA A 12 -11.96 11.32 0.32
CA ALA A 12 -11.67 11.66 -1.06
C ALA A 12 -10.50 10.80 -1.55
N GLY A 13 -10.80 9.80 -2.38
CA GLY A 13 -9.79 9.06 -3.13
C GLY A 13 -8.84 10.05 -3.80
N GLY A 14 -7.56 9.93 -3.49
CA GLY A 14 -6.51 10.74 -4.08
C GLY A 14 -5.36 9.85 -4.50
N THR A 15 -4.68 10.25 -5.57
CA THR A 15 -3.55 9.51 -6.13
C THR A 15 -2.25 9.73 -5.35
N SER A 16 -2.24 10.66 -4.40
CA SER A 16 -1.07 10.90 -3.55
C SER A 16 -0.72 9.63 -2.77
N SER A 17 0.56 9.42 -2.53
CA SER A 17 1.04 8.26 -1.76
C SER A 17 0.66 8.32 -0.27
N MET A 18 0.03 9.41 0.16
CA MET A 18 -0.52 9.60 1.51
C MET A 18 -2.00 9.22 1.62
N HIS A 19 -2.71 8.95 0.51
CA HIS A 19 -4.13 8.63 0.54
C HIS A 19 -4.37 7.15 0.23
N LEU A 20 -4.93 6.41 1.18
CA LEU A 20 -5.46 5.06 0.95
C LEU A 20 -6.93 5.15 0.50
N HIS A 21 -7.35 4.26 -0.40
CA HIS A 21 -8.69 4.19 -0.96
C HIS A 21 -9.20 2.74 -0.94
N TYR A 22 -10.12 2.46 -0.03
CA TYR A 22 -10.64 1.11 0.28
C TYR A 22 -9.52 0.07 0.51
N PRO A 23 -8.53 0.31 1.40
CA PRO A 23 -7.50 -0.68 1.66
C PRO A 23 -8.11 -2.00 2.13
N ARG A 24 -7.59 -3.12 1.63
CA ARG A 24 -8.16 -4.46 1.89
C ARG A 24 -7.33 -5.30 2.84
N ASP A 25 -6.03 -5.05 2.92
CA ASP A 25 -5.12 -5.85 3.73
C ASP A 25 -3.86 -5.07 4.10
N VAL A 26 -3.18 -5.53 5.15
CA VAL A 26 -1.92 -4.99 5.67
C VAL A 26 -0.98 -6.10 6.11
N ALA A 27 0.29 -6.00 5.71
CA ALA A 27 1.36 -6.84 6.22
C ALA A 27 2.47 -5.97 6.85
N VAL A 28 3.14 -6.52 7.87
CA VAL A 28 4.19 -5.82 8.61
C VAL A 28 5.42 -6.71 8.67
N ASP A 29 6.58 -6.17 8.30
CA ASP A 29 7.85 -6.91 8.37
C ASP A 29 8.48 -6.85 9.77
N ARG A 30 9.58 -7.59 9.97
CA ARG A 30 10.33 -7.63 11.23
C ARG A 30 10.94 -6.29 11.66
N TRP A 31 11.05 -5.34 10.74
CA TRP A 31 11.58 -4.00 10.99
C TRP A 31 10.45 -2.98 11.26
N GLY A 32 9.20 -3.41 11.22
CA GLY A 32 8.02 -2.57 11.43
C GLY A 32 7.62 -1.75 10.21
N ASN A 33 8.13 -2.08 9.01
CA ASN A 33 7.63 -1.48 7.78
C ASN A 33 6.27 -2.07 7.43
N ILE A 34 5.39 -1.23 6.88
CA ILE A 34 4.00 -1.56 6.61
C ILE A 34 3.79 -1.63 5.10
N TYR A 35 3.11 -2.68 4.66
CA TYR A 35 2.68 -2.90 3.28
C TYR A 35 1.16 -2.93 3.25
N VAL A 36 0.53 -2.15 2.37
CA VAL A 36 -0.93 -2.02 2.29
C VAL A 36 -1.41 -2.34 0.89
N ALA A 37 -2.40 -3.25 0.79
CA ALA A 37 -3.18 -3.47 -0.42
C ALA A 37 -4.19 -2.33 -0.59
N ASP A 38 -3.82 -1.29 -1.33
CA ASP A 38 -4.61 -0.09 -1.56
C ASP A 38 -5.55 -0.30 -2.78
N ASN A 39 -6.64 -1.01 -2.53
CA ASN A 39 -7.46 -1.68 -3.53
C ASN A 39 -8.03 -0.77 -4.62
N ALA A 40 -8.74 0.29 -4.24
CA ALA A 40 -9.40 1.17 -5.21
C ALA A 40 -8.41 2.16 -5.85
N ASN A 41 -7.18 2.23 -5.36
CA ASN A 41 -6.06 2.89 -6.03
C ASN A 41 -5.22 1.92 -6.87
N HIS A 42 -5.58 0.64 -6.93
CA HIS A 42 -4.93 -0.36 -7.76
C HIS A 42 -3.42 -0.49 -7.52
N ARG A 43 -2.97 -0.40 -6.25
CA ARG A 43 -1.55 -0.37 -5.91
C ARG A 43 -1.21 -1.07 -4.59
N ILE A 44 0.08 -1.34 -4.39
CA ILE A 44 0.64 -1.67 -3.07
C ILE A 44 1.44 -0.47 -2.55
N GLN A 45 1.09 -0.02 -1.35
CA GLN A 45 1.78 1.06 -0.65
C GLN A 45 2.75 0.50 0.39
N PHE A 46 3.93 1.10 0.49
CA PHE A 46 4.94 0.84 1.51
C PHE A 46 5.09 2.05 2.42
N PHE A 47 5.16 1.83 3.74
CA PHE A 47 5.48 2.85 4.72
C PHE A 47 6.65 2.36 5.57
N ARG A 48 7.72 3.16 5.62
CA ARG A 48 8.86 2.86 6.48
C ARG A 48 8.46 3.05 7.94
N ALA A 49 9.03 2.22 8.82
CA ALA A 49 8.82 2.35 10.26
C ALA A 49 9.15 3.78 10.76
N GLY A 50 8.18 4.43 11.40
CA GLY A 50 8.29 5.80 11.91
C GLY A 50 8.06 6.91 10.89
N GLU A 51 7.75 6.59 9.64
CA GLU A 51 7.40 7.57 8.60
C GLU A 51 5.89 7.62 8.36
N LEU A 52 5.40 8.79 7.94
CA LEU A 52 4.00 9.01 7.55
C LEU A 52 3.80 8.98 6.03
N ASN A 53 4.88 9.17 5.28
CA ASN A 53 4.82 9.19 3.82
C ASN A 53 4.92 7.76 3.28
N GLY A 54 3.97 7.39 2.43
CA GLY A 54 4.03 6.14 1.71
C GLY A 54 4.78 6.25 0.39
N THR A 55 5.23 5.11 -0.13
CA THR A 55 5.78 4.95 -1.48
C THR A 55 5.00 3.86 -2.19
N THR A 56 4.61 4.09 -3.45
CA THR A 56 4.01 3.03 -4.27
C THR A 56 5.11 2.09 -4.75
N ILE A 57 5.00 0.80 -4.42
CA ILE A 57 6.00 -0.21 -4.79
C ILE A 57 5.51 -1.19 -5.87
N ALA A 58 4.20 -1.25 -6.12
CA ALA A 58 3.60 -2.03 -7.20
C ALA A 58 2.27 -1.40 -7.63
N GLY A 59 1.85 -1.58 -8.90
CA GLY A 59 0.68 -0.89 -9.46
C GLY A 59 0.97 0.58 -9.79
N ILE A 60 2.11 0.85 -10.43
CA ILE A 60 2.70 2.21 -10.57
C ILE A 60 1.91 3.09 -11.56
N SER A 61 1.03 2.51 -12.39
CA SER A 61 0.03 3.33 -13.08
C SER A 61 -1.20 3.46 -12.18
N ALA A 62 -1.68 4.67 -11.92
CA ALA A 62 -2.92 4.95 -11.18
C ALA A 62 -4.21 4.40 -11.84
N ALA A 63 -4.08 3.50 -12.82
CA ALA A 63 -5.13 2.79 -13.49
C ALA A 63 -5.01 1.28 -13.21
N ALA A 64 -6.17 0.63 -13.06
CA ALA A 64 -6.27 -0.81 -13.16
C ALA A 64 -5.68 -1.29 -14.49
N GLY A 65 -5.07 -2.47 -14.51
CA GLY A 65 -4.92 -3.12 -15.80
C GLY A 65 -4.15 -4.42 -15.82
N ASN A 66 -3.68 -4.74 -17.02
CA ASN A 66 -3.42 -6.11 -17.47
C ASN A 66 -1.97 -6.31 -17.94
N VAL A 67 -1.11 -5.31 -17.75
CA VAL A 67 0.32 -5.39 -18.09
C VAL A 67 1.15 -5.63 -16.83
N PRO A 68 2.39 -6.15 -16.93
CA PRO A 68 3.17 -6.60 -15.77
C PRO A 68 3.43 -5.57 -14.66
N THR A 69 3.33 -4.27 -14.96
CA THR A 69 3.55 -3.17 -14.00
C THR A 69 2.27 -2.66 -13.34
N GLN A 70 1.10 -3.19 -13.75
CA GLN A 70 -0.21 -2.81 -13.26
C GLN A 70 -0.75 -3.84 -12.28
N LEU A 71 -1.52 -3.36 -11.32
CA LEU A 71 -2.36 -4.20 -10.48
C LEU A 71 -3.82 -3.84 -10.76
N SER A 72 -4.73 -4.77 -10.47
CA SER A 72 -6.16 -4.51 -10.50
C SER A 72 -6.77 -4.97 -9.19
N GLN A 73 -7.25 -4.02 -8.39
CA GLN A 73 -7.96 -4.28 -7.14
C GLN A 73 -7.24 -5.31 -6.25
N PRO A 74 -5.97 -5.07 -5.86
CA PRO A 74 -5.25 -5.99 -4.99
C PRO A 74 -6.03 -6.19 -3.70
N LEU A 75 -6.19 -7.46 -3.29
CA LEU A 75 -6.97 -7.82 -2.11
C LEU A 75 -6.07 -8.09 -0.90
N SER A 76 -4.94 -8.74 -1.10
CA SER A 76 -4.08 -9.18 0.00
C SER A 76 -2.60 -8.95 -0.31
N VAL A 77 -1.83 -8.77 0.76
CA VAL A 77 -0.37 -8.75 0.76
C VAL A 77 0.11 -9.73 1.82
N ALA A 78 1.01 -10.63 1.45
CA ALA A 78 1.70 -11.51 2.37
C ALA A 78 3.20 -11.29 2.23
N LEU A 79 3.92 -11.33 3.35
CA LEU A 79 5.37 -11.26 3.36
C LEU A 79 5.89 -12.68 3.52
N ASP A 80 6.76 -13.09 2.59
CA ASP A 80 7.58 -14.27 2.81
C ASP A 80 8.68 -13.90 3.79
N THR A 81 8.58 -14.44 5.00
CA THR A 81 9.53 -14.17 6.08
C THR A 81 10.68 -15.15 6.10
N GLU A 82 10.70 -16.15 5.20
CA GLU A 82 11.82 -17.06 5.09
C GLU A 82 12.94 -16.39 4.28
N LEU A 83 14.03 -16.11 4.98
CA LEU A 83 15.25 -15.61 4.38
C LEU A 83 15.82 -16.71 3.47
N ASN A 84 15.86 -16.46 2.16
CA ASN A 84 16.85 -17.12 1.30
C ASN A 84 18.27 -16.73 1.73
#